data_AF-F4LXR8-F1
#
_entry.id   AF-F4LXR8-F1
#
_cell.length_a   1.000
_cell.length_b   1.000
_cell.length_c   1.000
_cell.angle_alpha   90.00
_cell.angle_beta   90.00
_cell.angle_gamma   90.00
#
_symmetry.space_group_name_H-M   'P 1'
#
loop_
_entity.id
_entity.type
_entity.pdbx_description
1 polymer ?
#
loop_
_entity_poly.entity_id
_entity_poly.type
_entity_poly.pdbx_seq_one_letter_code
_entity_poly.pdbx_strand_id
1 'polypeptide(L)'
;MKPIYVAIVGLNHYFGSRIFKPGQFLRLVKDFENDYDGEAIMALLDPVGIVGYVANSVHTVPLGCYSAGRVYDTFDTTTYAVVRFVTKDVAIAEIIDKIQIEIYIAEGMSTSNEIGE
;
A
#
# COMPACT_ATOMS: atom_id res chain seq x y z
N MET A 1 15.41 1.11 -13.30
CA MET A 1 14.13 1.75 -13.70
C MET A 1 13.90 2.94 -12.79
N LYS A 2 13.20 3.99 -13.23
CA LYS A 2 12.79 5.07 -12.30
C LYS A 2 11.73 4.50 -11.33
N PRO A 3 11.73 4.90 -10.05
CA PRO A 3 10.72 4.45 -9.12
C PRO A 3 9.33 4.91 -9.56
N ILE A 4 8.34 4.04 -9.40
CA ILE A 4 6.92 4.34 -9.68
C ILE A 4 6.25 4.58 -8.34
N TYR A 5 5.87 5.82 -8.07
CA TYR A 5 5.10 6.17 -6.88
C TYR A 5 3.62 6.30 -7.22
N VAL A 6 2.78 5.84 -6.30
CA VAL A 6 1.33 6.00 -6.35
C VAL A 6 0.83 6.58 -5.03
N ALA A 7 -0.28 7.30 -5.07
CA ALA A 7 -0.94 7.82 -3.89
C ALA A 7 -2.15 6.95 -3.54
N ILE A 8 -2.23 6.52 -2.30
CA ILE A 8 -3.39 5.83 -1.73
C ILE A 8 -4.28 6.87 -1.06
N VAL A 9 -5.51 6.99 -1.55
CA VAL A 9 -6.51 7.97 -1.15
C VAL A 9 -7.76 7.27 -0.63
N GLY A 10 -8.73 8.06 -0.14
CA GLY A 10 -9.95 7.52 0.45
C GLY A 10 -9.76 6.89 1.83
N LEU A 11 -8.64 7.17 2.50
CA LEU A 11 -8.24 6.49 3.75
C LEU A 11 -9.30 6.59 4.85
N ASN A 12 -10.02 7.71 4.92
CA ASN A 12 -11.05 7.97 5.93
C ASN A 12 -12.35 7.17 5.73
N HIS A 13 -12.54 6.53 4.57
CA HIS A 13 -13.61 5.56 4.35
C HIS A 13 -13.28 4.18 4.94
N TYR A 14 -12.04 3.99 5.41
CA TYR A 14 -11.52 2.76 5.98
C TYR A 14 -10.97 3.02 7.38
N PHE A 15 -9.66 2.80 7.60
CA PHE A 15 -9.02 2.87 8.91
C PHE A 15 -8.29 4.21 9.17
N GLY A 16 -8.35 5.15 8.23
CA GLY A 16 -7.61 6.41 8.28
C GLY A 16 -6.11 6.26 8.06
N SER A 17 -5.39 7.39 8.06
CA SER A 17 -3.94 7.41 7.78
C SER A 17 -3.06 6.74 8.85
N ARG A 18 -3.54 6.65 10.09
CA ARG A 18 -2.75 6.13 11.23
C ARG A 18 -2.37 4.65 11.11
N ILE A 19 -3.06 3.89 10.27
CA ILE A 19 -2.74 2.48 10.05
C ILE A 19 -1.45 2.30 9.22
N PHE A 20 -1.11 3.30 8.41
CA PHE A 20 0.05 3.29 7.54
C PHE A 20 1.30 3.71 8.30
N LYS A 21 2.41 3.02 8.03
CA LYS A 21 3.76 3.31 8.50
C LYS A 21 4.73 3.13 7.33
N PRO A 22 5.71 4.04 7.17
CA PRO A 22 6.78 3.83 6.19
C PRO A 22 7.44 2.46 6.34
N GLY A 23 7.70 1.79 5.22
CA GLY A 23 8.24 0.43 5.16
C GLY A 23 7.19 -0.68 5.15
N GLN A 24 5.90 -0.39 5.41
CA GLN A 24 4.85 -1.39 5.26
C GLN A 24 4.60 -1.76 3.81
N PHE A 25 4.33 -3.05 3.59
CA PHE A 25 3.89 -3.56 2.29
C PHE A 25 2.39 -3.40 2.13
N LEU A 26 1.98 -3.00 0.94
CA LEU A 26 0.61 -3.00 0.47
C LEU A 26 0.51 -3.92 -0.74
N ARG A 27 -0.61 -4.61 -0.83
CA ARG A 27 -0.99 -5.37 -2.02
C ARG A 27 -1.97 -4.52 -2.82
N LEU A 28 -1.59 -4.19 -4.05
CA LEU A 28 -2.42 -3.41 -4.97
C LEU A 28 -3.13 -4.37 -5.92
N VAL A 29 -4.46 -4.33 -5.95
CA VAL A 29 -5.30 -5.29 -6.68
C VAL A 29 -6.31 -4.54 -7.52
N LYS A 30 -6.43 -4.90 -8.80
CA LYS A 30 -7.46 -4.33 -9.68
C LYS A 30 -8.86 -4.64 -9.15
N ASP A 31 -9.73 -3.64 -9.16
CA ASP A 31 -11.13 -3.78 -8.78
C ASP A 31 -12.00 -3.87 -10.03
N PHE A 32 -12.19 -5.11 -10.52
CA PHE A 32 -12.95 -5.36 -11.75
C PHE A 32 -14.46 -5.12 -11.61
N GLU A 33 -14.95 -5.07 -10.37
CA GLU A 33 -16.38 -4.88 -10.05
C GLU A 33 -16.69 -3.41 -9.71
N ASN A 34 -15.76 -2.49 -9.99
CA ASN A 34 -15.97 -1.08 -9.70
C ASN A 34 -16.91 -0.42 -10.72
N ASP A 35 -18.12 -0.06 -10.28
CA ASP A 35 -19.13 0.56 -11.16
C ASP A 35 -18.78 1.98 -11.64
N TYR A 36 -17.78 2.63 -11.05
CA TYR A 36 -17.47 4.05 -11.27
C TYR A 36 -16.18 4.28 -12.06
N ASP A 37 -15.16 3.47 -11.82
CA ASP A 37 -13.82 3.61 -12.41
C ASP A 37 -13.30 2.24 -12.86
N GLY A 38 -13.31 1.99 -14.17
CA GLY A 38 -12.82 0.73 -14.74
C GLY A 38 -11.32 0.50 -14.56
N GLU A 39 -10.56 1.53 -14.15
CA GLU A 39 -9.15 1.46 -13.83
C GLU A 39 -8.89 1.48 -12.31
N ALA A 40 -9.91 1.19 -11.50
CA ALA A 40 -9.80 1.18 -10.05
C ALA A 40 -8.79 0.12 -9.57
N ILE A 41 -7.93 0.53 -8.63
CA ILE A 41 -6.94 -0.34 -7.97
C ILE A 41 -7.08 -0.15 -6.46
N MET A 42 -7.52 -1.21 -5.77
CA MET A 42 -7.58 -1.29 -4.32
C MET A 42 -6.18 -1.37 -3.73
N ALA A 43 -5.98 -0.71 -2.59
CA ALA A 43 -4.83 -0.93 -1.72
C ALA A 43 -5.26 -1.76 -0.52
N LEU A 44 -4.63 -2.94 -0.36
CA LEU A 44 -4.87 -3.86 0.75
C LEU A 44 -3.65 -3.90 1.67
N LEU A 45 -3.92 -3.93 2.97
CA LEU A 45 -2.93 -4.21 4.01
C LEU A 45 -3.30 -5.56 4.65
N ASP A 46 -2.46 -6.59 4.48
CA ASP A 46 -2.74 -7.90 5.07
C ASP A 46 -2.33 -7.93 6.56
N PRO A 47 -3.13 -8.53 7.48
CA PRO A 47 -4.43 -9.20 7.27
C PRO A 47 -5.65 -8.27 7.42
N VAL A 48 -5.47 -6.95 7.44
CA VAL A 48 -6.52 -5.95 7.73
C VAL A 48 -7.60 -5.87 6.63
N GLY A 49 -7.21 -5.92 5.36
CA GLY A 49 -8.10 -5.75 4.21
C GLY A 49 -7.89 -4.43 3.48
N ILE A 50 -8.96 -3.90 2.85
CA ILE A 50 -8.89 -2.67 2.05
C ILE A 50 -8.63 -1.47 2.97
N VAL A 51 -7.65 -0.66 2.61
CA VAL A 51 -7.25 0.55 3.35
C VAL A 51 -7.35 1.83 2.50
N GLY A 52 -7.66 1.70 1.22
CA GLY A 52 -7.86 2.82 0.30
C GLY A 52 -7.79 2.38 -1.16
N TYR A 53 -7.69 3.36 -2.07
CA TYR A 53 -7.53 3.14 -3.51
C TYR A 53 -6.38 3.96 -4.07
N VAL A 54 -5.78 3.51 -5.17
CA VAL A 54 -4.84 4.32 -5.94
C VAL A 54 -5.57 5.52 -6.53
N ALA A 55 -5.03 6.72 -6.35
CA ALA A 55 -5.58 7.95 -6.89
C ALA A 55 -5.61 7.92 -8.42
N ASN A 56 -6.76 8.27 -9.04
CA ASN A 56 -6.88 8.31 -10.50
C ASN A 56 -7.15 9.72 -11.06
N SER A 57 -7.58 10.69 -10.24
CA SER A 57 -7.95 12.03 -10.73
C SER A 57 -6.88 13.09 -10.51
N VAL A 58 -6.85 14.12 -11.35
CA VAL A 58 -5.90 15.25 -11.25
C VAL A 58 -5.95 15.99 -9.91
N HIS A 59 -7.08 15.91 -9.20
CA HIS A 59 -7.26 16.52 -7.89
C HIS A 59 -6.69 15.68 -6.74
N THR A 60 -6.48 14.39 -6.96
CA THR A 60 -6.09 13.43 -5.93
C THR A 60 -4.70 12.85 -6.14
N VAL A 61 -4.17 12.90 -7.36
CA VAL A 61 -2.81 12.45 -7.71
C VAL A 61 -1.80 13.56 -7.38
N PRO A 62 -0.92 13.38 -6.37
CA PRO A 62 0.12 14.34 -6.04
C PRO A 62 1.19 14.41 -7.13
N LEU A 63 1.86 15.56 -7.24
CA LEU A 63 3.00 15.71 -8.15
C LEU A 63 4.07 14.65 -7.86
N GLY A 64 4.52 13.96 -8.90
CA GLY A 64 5.51 12.87 -8.79
C GLY A 64 4.91 11.48 -8.59
N CYS A 65 3.58 11.37 -8.40
CA CYS A 65 2.86 10.10 -8.42
C CYS A 65 2.25 9.81 -9.80
N TYR A 66 2.06 8.53 -10.07
CA TYR A 66 1.33 8.00 -11.21
C TYR A 66 -0.14 7.80 -10.81
N SER A 67 -1.05 8.06 -11.74
CA SER A 67 -2.47 7.75 -11.56
C SER A 67 -2.72 6.24 -11.68
N ALA A 68 -3.86 5.77 -11.17
CA ALA A 68 -4.29 4.38 -11.31
C ALA A 68 -4.30 3.94 -12.79
N GLY A 69 -4.95 4.72 -13.67
CA GLY A 69 -4.97 4.44 -15.11
C GLY A 69 -3.59 4.38 -15.76
N ARG A 70 -2.62 5.17 -15.27
CA ARG A 70 -1.26 5.13 -15.83
C ARG A 70 -0.53 3.83 -15.47
N VAL A 71 -0.81 3.25 -14.30
CA VAL A 71 -0.16 2.01 -13.83
C VAL A 71 -1.01 0.76 -14.10
N TYR A 72 -2.26 0.92 -14.53
CA TYR A 72 -3.22 -0.18 -14.65
C TYR A 72 -2.71 -1.29 -15.58
N ASP A 73 -2.18 -0.92 -16.75
CA ASP A 73 -1.69 -1.88 -17.75
C ASP A 73 -0.26 -2.37 -17.47
N THR A 74 0.40 -1.90 -16.41
CA THR A 74 1.79 -2.29 -16.12
C THR A 74 1.89 -3.59 -15.30
N PHE A 75 0.77 -4.13 -14.86
CA PHE A 75 0.69 -5.41 -14.13
C PHE A 75 -0.63 -6.12 -14.45
N ASP A 76 -0.68 -7.43 -14.22
CA ASP A 76 -1.83 -8.26 -14.58
C ASP A 76 -3.03 -8.03 -13.64
N THR A 77 -3.08 -8.70 -12.50
CA THR A 77 -4.16 -8.54 -11.52
C THR A 77 -3.70 -7.90 -10.21
N THR A 78 -2.47 -8.20 -9.80
CA THR A 78 -1.93 -7.78 -8.50
C THR A 78 -0.48 -7.33 -8.63
N THR A 79 -0.12 -6.29 -7.91
CA THR A 79 1.26 -5.88 -7.67
C THR A 79 1.43 -5.51 -6.19
N TYR A 80 2.66 -5.24 -5.76
CA TYR A 80 2.94 -4.83 -4.38
C TYR A 80 3.63 -3.47 -4.36
N ALA A 81 3.41 -2.74 -3.28
CA ALA A 81 4.02 -1.46 -3.05
C ALA A 81 4.51 -1.31 -1.61
N VAL A 82 5.55 -0.50 -1.40
CA VAL A 82 6.04 -0.15 -0.05
C VAL A 82 5.62 1.27 0.26
N VAL A 83 4.98 1.49 1.42
CA VAL A 83 4.66 2.83 1.91
C VAL A 83 5.96 3.59 2.15
N ARG A 84 6.12 4.76 1.54
CA ARG A 84 7.28 5.64 1.74
C ARG A 84 6.94 6.88 2.55
N PHE A 85 5.76 7.45 2.34
CA PHE A 85 5.31 8.65 3.04
C PHE A 85 3.85 8.51 3.46
N VAL A 86 3.50 9.09 4.60
CA VAL A 86 2.13 9.12 5.11
C VAL A 86 1.83 10.55 5.52
N THR A 87 0.71 11.07 5.03
CA THR A 87 0.15 12.38 5.38
C THR A 87 -1.18 12.19 6.09
N LYS A 88 -1.92 13.27 6.36
CA LYS A 88 -3.20 13.19 7.09
C LYS A 88 -4.23 12.32 6.36
N ASP A 89 -4.26 12.39 5.04
CA ASP A 89 -5.32 11.85 4.17
C ASP A 89 -4.79 11.06 2.97
N VAL A 90 -3.47 11.01 2.76
CA VAL A 90 -2.82 10.28 1.66
C VAL A 90 -1.63 9.47 2.16
N ALA A 91 -1.47 8.25 1.68
CA ALA A 91 -0.22 7.48 1.80
C ALA A 91 0.44 7.33 0.43
N ILE A 92 1.72 7.69 0.30
CA ILE A 92 2.48 7.52 -0.95
C ILE A 92 3.25 6.21 -0.85
N ALA A 93 3.04 5.34 -1.83
CA ALA A 93 3.66 4.02 -1.92
C ALA A 93 4.47 3.87 -3.22
N GLU A 94 5.58 3.15 -3.15
CA GLU A 94 6.44 2.81 -4.28
C GLU A 94 6.11 1.40 -4.78
N ILE A 95 5.71 1.26 -6.05
CA ILE A 95 5.46 -0.05 -6.67
C ILE A 95 6.79 -0.80 -6.83
N ILE A 96 6.77 -2.08 -6.49
CA ILE A 96 7.94 -2.96 -6.53
C ILE A 96 7.93 -3.75 -7.84
N ASP A 97 8.89 -3.48 -8.71
CA ASP A 97 8.99 -4.08 -10.05
C ASP A 97 9.60 -5.50 -10.04
N LYS A 98 10.39 -5.84 -9.01
CA LYS A 98 11.02 -7.16 -8.84
C LYS A 98 11.06 -7.56 -7.38
N ILE A 99 10.36 -8.65 -7.06
CA ILE A 99 10.22 -9.17 -5.70
C ILE A 99 10.94 -10.51 -5.57
N GLN A 100 11.96 -10.53 -4.72
CA GLN A 100 12.28 -11.70 -3.91
C GLN A 100 11.96 -11.31 -2.47
N ILE A 101 10.93 -11.93 -1.90
CA ILE A 101 10.55 -11.75 -0.50
C ILE A 101 11.03 -12.99 0.26
N GLU A 102 11.92 -12.78 1.22
CA GLU A 102 12.21 -13.76 2.27
C GLU A 102 11.50 -13.30 3.54
N ILE A 103 10.52 -14.10 3.99
CA ILE A 103 9.78 -13.84 5.22
C ILE A 103 10.48 -14.60 6.35
N TYR A 104 10.94 -13.86 7.36
CA TYR A 104 11.45 -14.42 8.60
C TYR A 104 10.45 -14.15 9.71
N ILE A 105 9.86 -15.22 10.24
CA ILE A 105 9.02 -15.15 11.43
C ILE A 105 9.94 -15.42 12.62
N ALA A 106 10.20 -14.38 13.42
CA ALA A 106 10.87 -14.53 14.70
C ALA A 106 9.79 -14.68 15.79
N GLU A 107 9.70 -15.85 16.40
CA GLU A 107 8.92 -16.03 17.63
C GLU A 107 9.69 -15.38 18.81
N GLY A 108 8.96 -14.70 19.68
CA GLY A 108 9.53 -13.88 20.76
C GLY A 108 10.41 -14.68 21.71
N MET A 109 11.59 -14.13 22.01
CA MET A 109 12.41 -14.58 23.14
C MET A 109 11.65 -14.29 24.44
N SER A 110 11.20 -15.34 25.13
CA SER A 110 10.78 -15.25 26.52
C SER A 110 12.01 -14.92 27.37
N THR A 111 12.15 -13.66 27.82
CA THR A 111 13.13 -13.34 28.86
C THR A 111 12.58 -13.82 30.21
N SER A 112 12.84 -15.07 30.57
CA SER A 112 12.84 -15.48 31.97
C SER A 112 14.20 -15.09 32.56
N ASN A 113 14.35 -13.82 32.96
CA ASN A 113 15.34 -13.49 33.98
C ASN A 113 14.63 -13.67 35.33
N GLU A 114 14.68 -14.90 35.84
CA GLU A 114 14.42 -15.15 37.26
C GLU A 114 15.60 -14.57 38.05
N ILE A 115 15.33 -13.40 38.64
CA ILE A 115 15.65 -12.95 39.99
C ILE A 115 16.91 -13.58 40.61
N GLY A 116 17.98 -12.80 40.67
CA GLY A 116 18.99 -12.97 41.70
C GLY A 116 18.52 -12.32 43.00
N GLU A 117 18.38 -13.12 44.04
CA GLU A 117 18.70 -12.80 45.45
C GLU A 117 19.01 -14.11 46.19
#